data_AF-A0A0V0J8I9-F1
#
_entry.id   AF-A0A0V0J8I9-F1
#
_cell.length_a   1.000
_cell.length_b   1.000
_cell.length_c   1.000
_cell.angle_alpha   90.00
_cell.angle_beta   90.00
_cell.angle_gamma   90.00
#
_symmetry.space_group_name_H-M   'P 1'
#
loop_
_entity.id
_entity.type
_entity.pdbx_description
1 polymer ?
#
loop_
_entity_poly.entity_id
_entity_poly.type
_entity_poly.pdbx_seq_one_letter_code
_entity_poly.pdbx_strand_id
1 'polypeptide(L)'
;MSAGLWRGLYHEFIADDLRRRWTETADVIIGFNAGLATYGTWPETVDVLNKLGKPLFFTDSCQYSCLCSLRVLEKLKLRSTTGEVGPKLTDFDFLSSLVLNPFRCPLRIPSMSTKWPWLSNAFIFSPCVDFSLTKQMLDIKL
;
A
#
# COMPACT_ATOMS: atom_id res chain seq x y z
N MET A 1 16.25 2.53 -21.02
CA MET A 1 15.37 2.70 -19.86
C MET A 1 16.23 3.24 -18.73
N SER A 2 15.97 4.46 -18.27
CA SER A 2 16.67 5.08 -17.14
C SER A 2 15.80 4.96 -15.89
N ALA A 3 16.42 4.83 -14.72
CA ALA A 3 15.75 4.88 -13.44
C ALA A 3 16.31 6.07 -12.64
N GLY A 4 15.42 6.85 -12.03
CA GLY A 4 15.78 7.92 -11.11
C GLY A 4 15.71 7.42 -9.67
N LEU A 5 16.70 7.79 -8.86
CA LEU A 5 16.66 7.58 -7.42
C LEU A 5 16.48 8.93 -6.74
N TRP A 6 15.55 8.98 -5.80
CA TRP A 6 15.34 10.14 -4.94
C TRP A 6 15.31 9.68 -3.48
N ARG A 7 15.80 10.52 -2.57
CA ARG A 7 15.92 10.21 -1.14
C ARG A 7 15.11 11.21 -0.32
N GLY A 8 14.21 10.68 0.51
CA GLY A 8 13.38 11.42 1.46
C GLY A 8 11.97 10.83 1.52
N LEU A 9 10.99 11.64 1.89
CA LEU A 9 9.57 11.26 1.93
C LEU A 9 8.87 11.59 0.61
N TYR A 10 7.87 10.80 0.23
CA TYR A 10 7.21 10.96 -1.08
C TYR A 10 6.50 12.33 -1.23
N HIS A 11 5.93 12.88 -0.16
CA HIS A 11 5.33 14.22 -0.20
C HIS A 11 6.36 15.33 -0.39
N GLU A 12 7.60 15.15 0.09
CA GLU A 12 8.70 16.09 -0.17
C GLU A 12 9.14 16.00 -1.63
N PHE A 13 9.20 14.79 -2.21
CA PHE A 13 9.46 14.58 -3.63
C PHE A 13 8.44 15.33 -4.49
N ILE A 14 7.15 15.15 -4.23
CA ILE A 14 6.08 15.83 -4.99
C ILE A 14 6.16 17.34 -4.81
N ALA A 15 6.44 17.84 -3.61
CA ALA A 15 6.61 19.27 -3.39
C ALA A 15 7.80 19.86 -4.19
N ASP A 16 8.92 19.13 -4.26
CA ASP A 16 10.09 19.53 -5.04
C ASP A 16 9.88 19.39 -6.55
N ASP A 17 9.14 18.37 -6.99
CA ASP A 17 8.79 18.14 -8.39
C ASP A 17 7.91 19.29 -8.94
N LEU A 18 6.87 19.67 -8.16
CA LEU A 18 6.03 20.83 -8.44
C LEU A 18 6.85 22.12 -8.54
N ARG A 19 7.84 22.31 -7.66
CA ARG A 19 8.76 23.47 -7.72
C ARG A 19 9.62 23.46 -8.99
N ARG A 20 9.99 22.29 -9.49
CA ARG A 20 10.79 22.10 -10.72
C ARG A 20 9.96 22.13 -12.00
N ARG A 21 8.62 22.30 -11.89
CA ARG A 21 7.64 22.29 -13.00
C ARG A 21 7.67 20.99 -13.82
N TRP A 22 8.08 19.89 -13.21
CA TRP A 22 7.82 18.58 -13.78
C TRP A 22 6.32 18.30 -13.63
N THR A 23 5.69 17.80 -14.71
CA THR A 23 4.24 17.56 -14.77
C THR A 23 3.92 16.07 -14.89
N GLU A 24 4.94 15.21 -14.90
CA GLU A 24 4.77 13.77 -15.02
C GLU A 24 4.44 13.18 -13.65
N THR A 25 3.16 12.84 -13.47
CA THR A 25 2.70 12.10 -12.29
C THR A 25 2.82 10.61 -12.53
N ALA A 26 3.12 9.82 -11.50
CA ALA A 26 3.16 8.37 -11.60
C ALA A 26 1.82 7.78 -12.08
N ASP A 27 1.88 6.74 -12.92
CA ASP A 27 0.69 5.98 -13.33
C ASP A 27 0.29 4.92 -12.30
N VAL A 28 1.25 4.44 -11.51
CA VAL A 28 1.06 3.47 -10.43
C VAL A 28 2.00 3.80 -9.27
N ILE A 29 1.52 3.59 -8.04
CA ILE A 29 2.29 3.87 -6.84
C ILE A 29 2.35 2.59 -5.99
N ILE A 30 3.56 2.19 -5.62
CA ILE A 30 3.81 0.98 -4.82
C ILE A 30 4.67 1.36 -3.61
N GLY A 31 4.10 1.23 -2.40
CA GLY A 31 4.82 1.39 -1.14
C GLY A 31 5.35 0.04 -0.64
N PHE A 32 6.63 -0.21 -0.84
CA PHE A 32 7.27 -1.46 -0.41
C PHE A 32 7.52 -1.49 1.10
N ASN A 33 7.09 -2.57 1.78
CA ASN A 33 7.19 -2.74 3.24
C ASN A 33 6.85 -1.46 3.99
N ALA A 34 5.71 -0.86 3.63
CA ALA A 34 5.44 0.52 3.95
C ALA A 34 5.47 0.80 5.46
N GLY A 35 5.09 -0.17 6.29
CA GLY A 35 5.11 -0.01 7.74
C GLY A 35 4.23 1.18 8.16
N LEU A 36 3.03 1.28 7.58
CA LEU A 36 2.12 2.41 7.75
C LEU A 36 1.76 2.64 9.23
N ALA A 37 1.66 1.55 10.00
CA ALA A 37 1.43 1.60 11.44
C ALA A 37 2.67 1.90 12.28
N THR A 38 3.86 1.80 11.70
CA THR A 38 5.15 1.95 12.38
C THR A 38 5.69 3.37 12.27
N TYR A 39 5.55 4.01 11.11
CA TYR A 39 6.17 5.30 10.84
C TYR A 39 5.15 6.44 10.87
N GLY A 40 5.39 7.44 11.72
CA GLY A 40 4.52 8.61 11.87
C GLY A 40 4.56 9.61 10.70
N THR A 41 5.41 9.39 9.69
CA THR A 41 5.56 10.25 8.51
C THR A 41 4.56 9.95 7.39
N TRP A 42 3.82 8.85 7.50
CA TRP A 42 2.84 8.45 6.49
C TRP A 42 1.62 9.35 6.31
N PRO A 43 1.05 10.01 7.34
CA PRO A 43 -0.15 10.82 7.17
C PRO A 43 -0.07 11.84 6.03
N GLU A 44 1.03 12.58 5.93
CA GLU A 44 1.24 13.59 4.89
C GLU A 44 1.40 12.95 3.50
N THR A 45 2.16 11.85 3.42
CA THR A 45 2.30 11.07 2.18
C THR A 45 0.94 10.55 1.72
N VAL A 46 0.17 9.95 2.62
CA VAL A 46 -1.15 9.37 2.34
C VAL A 46 -2.11 10.45 1.84
N ASP A 47 -2.12 11.65 2.43
CA ASP A 47 -2.94 12.76 1.95
C ASP A 47 -2.58 13.18 0.51
N VAL A 48 -1.29 13.27 0.18
CA VAL A 48 -0.84 13.56 -1.19
C VAL A 48 -1.24 12.45 -2.16
N LEU A 49 -1.06 11.18 -1.77
CA LEU A 49 -1.44 10.02 -2.57
C LEU A 49 -2.94 9.98 -2.87
N ASN A 50 -3.77 10.32 -1.89
CA ASN A 50 -5.22 10.41 -2.05
C ASN A 50 -5.59 11.48 -3.09
N LYS A 51 -4.95 12.64 -3.03
CA LYS A 51 -5.16 13.74 -3.98
C LYS A 51 -4.70 13.41 -5.39
N LEU A 52 -3.66 12.59 -5.54
CA LEU A 52 -3.18 12.15 -6.85
C LEU A 52 -4.18 11.21 -7.55
N GLY A 53 -5.01 10.47 -6.79
CA GLY A 53 -6.05 9.61 -7.36
C GLY A 53 -5.52 8.49 -8.25
N LYS A 54 -4.26 8.08 -8.05
CA LYS A 54 -3.58 7.03 -8.84
C LYS A 54 -3.75 5.66 -8.18
N PRO A 55 -3.72 4.56 -8.95
CA PRO A 55 -3.64 3.21 -8.40
C PRO A 55 -2.53 3.08 -7.36
N LEU A 56 -2.92 2.71 -6.14
CA LEU A 56 -2.04 2.66 -4.98
C LEU A 56 -2.02 1.25 -4.39
N PHE A 57 -0.81 0.70 -4.24
CA PHE A 57 -0.57 -0.60 -3.63
C PHE A 57 0.46 -0.46 -2.51
N PHE A 58 0.29 -1.26 -1.47
CA PHE A 58 1.24 -1.41 -0.39
C PHE A 58 1.65 -2.86 -0.25
N THR A 59 2.89 -3.08 0.15
CA THR A 59 3.32 -4.38 0.62
C THR A 59 3.67 -4.35 2.10
N ASP A 60 3.48 -5.49 2.76
CA ASP A 60 3.86 -5.67 4.15
C ASP A 60 4.38 -7.08 4.45
N SER A 61 5.02 -7.23 5.60
CA SER A 61 5.79 -8.43 5.94
C SER A 61 4.95 -9.61 6.41
N CYS A 62 3.77 -9.33 6.96
CA CYS A 62 2.82 -10.33 7.44
C CYS A 62 1.38 -9.78 7.45
N GLN A 63 0.41 -10.68 7.51
CA GLN A 63 -1.03 -10.38 7.57
C GLN A 63 -1.39 -9.42 8.72
N TYR A 64 -0.77 -9.58 9.89
CA TYR A 64 -0.98 -8.70 11.03
C TYR A 64 -0.56 -7.26 10.72
N SER A 65 0.59 -7.08 10.08
CA SER A 65 1.08 -5.76 9.68
C SER A 65 0.18 -5.13 8.63
N CYS A 66 -0.30 -5.90 7.65
CA CYS A 66 -1.33 -5.45 6.70
C CYS A 66 -2.59 -4.95 7.41
N LEU A 67 -3.07 -5.66 8.44
CA LEU A 67 -4.26 -5.26 9.19
C LEU A 67 -4.03 -3.95 9.97
N CYS A 68 -2.88 -3.81 10.62
CA CYS A 68 -2.50 -2.55 11.27
C CYS A 68 -2.42 -1.40 10.26
N SER A 69 -1.83 -1.65 9.10
CA SER A 69 -1.73 -0.70 7.99
C SER A 69 -3.11 -0.28 7.47
N LEU A 70 -4.06 -1.21 7.31
CA LEU A 70 -5.44 -0.89 6.94
C LEU A 70 -6.09 0.08 7.93
N ARG A 71 -5.98 -0.19 9.24
CA ARG A 71 -6.56 0.68 10.28
C ARG A 71 -5.99 2.10 10.25
N VAL A 72 -4.72 2.26 9.87
CA VAL A 72 -4.13 3.58 9.66
C VAL A 72 -4.74 4.27 8.44
N LEU A 73 -4.85 3.56 7.32
CA LEU A 73 -5.44 4.11 6.09
C LEU A 73 -6.92 4.50 6.26
N GLU A 74 -7.68 3.73 7.03
CA GLU A 74 -9.06 4.05 7.40
C GLU A 74 -9.14 5.32 8.25
N LYS A 75 -8.28 5.48 9.26
CA LYS A 75 -8.19 6.72 10.06
C LYS A 75 -7.83 7.93 9.22
N LEU A 76 -6.97 7.73 8.22
CA LEU A 76 -6.51 8.78 7.31
C LEU A 76 -7.50 9.05 6.16
N LYS A 77 -8.70 8.42 6.17
CA LYS A 77 -9.76 8.61 5.18
C LYS A 77 -9.31 8.34 3.74
N LEU A 78 -8.26 7.56 3.53
CA LEU A 78 -7.87 7.11 2.19
C LEU A 78 -8.84 6.03 1.65
N ARG A 79 -9.77 5.60 2.51
CA ARG A 79 -10.99 4.89 2.15
C ARG A 79 -12.15 5.89 2.03
N SER A 80 -12.09 6.80 1.06
CA SER A 80 -13.22 7.67 0.71
C SER A 80 -14.20 6.86 -0.14
N THR A 81 -15.19 6.29 0.51
CA THR A 81 -16.45 5.87 -0.12
C THR A 81 -17.17 7.12 -0.63
N THR A 82 -16.90 7.53 -1.86
CA THR A 82 -17.93 8.19 -2.67
C THR A 82 -19.02 7.16 -2.93
N GLY A 83 -20.00 7.10 -2.02
CA GLY A 83 -21.13 6.18 -2.10
C GLY A 83 -20.83 4.80 -1.50
N GLU A 84 -21.88 4.06 -1.21
CA GLU A 84 -21.91 2.70 -0.67
C GLU A 84 -22.04 2.58 0.85
N VAL A 85 -23.32 2.69 1.23
CA VAL A 85 -24.02 1.79 2.14
C VAL A 85 -23.68 0.33 1.80
N GLY A 86 -22.49 -0.12 2.19
CA GLY A 86 -22.04 -1.51 2.13
C GLY A 86 -21.72 -2.02 3.54
N PRO A 87 -21.78 -3.35 3.79
CA PRO A 87 -21.37 -3.90 5.08
C PRO A 87 -19.93 -3.50 5.37
N LYS A 88 -19.65 -3.04 6.59
CA LYS A 88 -18.28 -2.79 7.05
C LYS A 88 -17.48 -4.07 6.82
N LEU A 89 -16.53 -4.02 5.88
CA LEU A 89 -15.58 -5.10 5.63
C LEU A 89 -14.98 -5.52 6.97
N THR A 90 -15.16 -6.78 7.36
CA THR A 90 -14.62 -7.27 8.64
C THR A 90 -13.11 -7.44 8.53
N ASP A 91 -12.41 -7.49 9.67
CA ASP A 91 -10.99 -7.85 9.72
C ASP A 91 -10.75 -9.20 8.99
N PHE A 92 -11.71 -10.13 9.07
CA PHE A 92 -11.62 -11.43 8.40
C PHE A 92 -11.72 -11.32 6.87
N ASP A 93 -12.63 -10.49 6.36
CA ASP A 93 -12.81 -10.31 4.91
C ASP A 93 -11.56 -9.69 4.28
N PHE A 94 -10.97 -8.69 4.95
CA PHE A 94 -9.70 -8.10 4.51
C PHE A 94 -8.56 -9.11 4.54
N LEU A 95 -8.41 -9.87 5.64
CA LEU A 95 -7.36 -10.87 5.74
C LEU A 95 -7.49 -11.97 4.68
N SER A 96 -8.73 -12.30 4.29
CA SER A 96 -9.02 -13.28 3.24
C SER A 96 -8.78 -12.73 1.83
N SER A 97 -8.78 -11.41 1.65
CA SER A 97 -8.49 -10.76 0.37
C SER A 97 -7.01 -10.47 0.13
N LEU A 98 -6.16 -10.60 1.16
CA LEU A 98 -4.73 -10.38 1.03
C LEU A 98 -4.10 -11.35 0.02
N VAL A 99 -3.37 -10.79 -0.94
CA VAL A 99 -2.65 -11.56 -1.94
C VAL A 99 -1.19 -11.66 -1.54
N LEU A 100 -0.60 -12.86 -1.66
CA LEU A 100 0.86 -12.99 -1.62
C LEU A 100 1.48 -12.28 -2.83
N ASN A 101 2.43 -11.40 -2.56
CA ASN A 101 3.19 -10.75 -3.62
C ASN A 101 4.05 -11.82 -4.36
N PRO A 102 3.88 -12.00 -5.68
CA PRO A 102 4.66 -12.97 -6.45
C PRO A 102 6.15 -12.62 -6.49
N PHE A 103 6.49 -11.34 -6.29
CA PHE A 103 7.87 -10.83 -6.27
C PHE A 103 8.45 -10.70 -4.86
N ARG A 104 7.82 -11.31 -3.84
CA ARG A 104 8.32 -11.27 -2.46
C ARG A 104 9.65 -11.99 -2.33
N CYS A 105 10.48 -11.57 -1.36
CA CYS A 105 11.66 -12.33 -1.00
C CYS A 105 11.21 -13.64 -0.32
N PRO A 106 11.66 -14.83 -0.78
CA PRO A 106 11.26 -16.10 -0.17
C PRO A 106 11.95 -16.36 1.18
N LEU A 107 12.92 -15.53 1.56
CA LEU A 107 13.69 -15.70 2.78
C LEU A 107 12.92 -15.17 3.99
N ARG A 108 12.71 -16.05 4.97
CA ARG A 108 12.08 -15.72 6.24
C ARG A 108 12.96 -14.74 7.02
N ILE A 109 12.38 -13.64 7.44
CA ILE A 109 12.97 -12.70 8.39
C ILE A 109 12.67 -13.25 9.80
N PRO A 110 13.70 -13.52 10.62
CA PRO A 110 13.47 -13.89 12.01
C PRO A 110 12.91 -12.69 12.78
N SER A 111 11.70 -12.85 13.34
CA SER A 111 11.08 -11.87 14.24
C SER A 111 11.18 -12.40 15.67
N MET A 112 11.68 -11.58 16.60
CA MET A 112 11.73 -11.92 18.03
C MET A 112 10.39 -11.68 18.75
N SER A 113 9.49 -10.91 18.13
CA SER A 113 8.28 -10.40 18.76
C SER A 113 7.00 -11.15 18.38
N THR A 114 6.99 -11.86 17.24
CA THR A 114 5.81 -12.63 16.80
C THR A 114 6.19 -13.99 16.20
N LYS A 115 5.33 -15.01 16.42
CA LYS A 115 5.50 -16.37 15.83
C LYS A 115 5.09 -16.44 14.35
N TRP A 116 4.53 -15.36 13.81
CA TRP A 116 4.08 -15.30 12.42
C TRP A 116 5.29 -15.37 11.46
N PRO A 117 5.14 -16.00 10.28
CA PRO A 117 6.16 -15.91 9.24
C PRO A 117 6.26 -14.46 8.76
N TRP A 118 7.45 -13.88 8.85
CA TRP A 118 7.76 -12.58 8.27
C TRP A 118 8.60 -12.78 7.02
N LEU A 119 8.19 -12.17 5.92
CA LEU A 119 8.94 -12.16 4.66
C LEU A 119 9.08 -10.70 4.21
N SER A 120 10.13 -10.38 3.46
CA SER A 120 10.22 -9.04 2.87
C SER A 120 9.25 -8.92 1.70
N ASN A 121 8.39 -7.90 1.72
CA ASN A 121 7.37 -7.61 0.72
C ASN A 121 6.38 -8.75 0.54
N ALA A 122 5.93 -9.37 1.63
CA ALA A 122 5.23 -10.66 1.63
C ALA A 122 3.84 -10.60 0.96
N PHE A 123 3.02 -9.66 1.40
CA PHE A 123 1.64 -9.48 0.95
C PHE A 123 1.52 -8.17 0.19
N ILE A 124 0.62 -8.10 -0.80
CA ILE A 124 0.26 -6.89 -1.53
C ILE A 124 -1.23 -6.60 -1.33
N PHE A 125 -1.57 -5.33 -1.09
CA PHE A 125 -2.95 -4.89 -0.90
C PHE A 125 -3.14 -3.45 -1.38
N SER A 126 -4.39 -3.07 -1.67
CA SER A 126 -4.76 -1.70 -2.03
C SER A 126 -5.85 -1.18 -1.08
N PRO A 127 -5.79 0.09 -0.66
CA PRO A 127 -6.87 0.71 0.12
C PRO A 127 -8.06 1.20 -0.71
N CYS A 128 -7.88 1.42 -2.01
CA CYS A 128 -8.85 2.11 -2.88
C CYS A 128 -9.51 1.20 -3.93
N VAL A 129 -8.99 -0.01 -4.14
CA VAL A 129 -9.48 -0.93 -5.17
C VAL A 129 -10.41 -1.96 -4.53
N ASP A 130 -11.61 -2.12 -5.10
CA ASP A 130 -12.50 -3.22 -4.75
C ASP A 130 -11.80 -4.56 -5.06
N PHE A 131 -11.71 -5.43 -4.06
CA PHE A 131 -10.85 -6.61 -4.07
C PHE A 131 -11.28 -7.68 -5.10
N SER A 132 -12.50 -7.54 -5.62
CA SER A 132 -13.01 -8.28 -6.79
C SER A 132 -12.13 -8.06 -8.04
N LEU A 133 -11.63 -6.83 -8.25
CA LEU A 133 -10.72 -6.47 -9.35
C LEU A 133 -9.28 -6.94 -9.10
N THR A 134 -8.80 -6.95 -7.86
CA THR A 134 -7.42 -7.39 -7.57
C THR A 134 -7.22 -8.87 -7.89
N LYS A 135 -8.25 -9.69 -7.63
CA LYS A 135 -8.28 -11.10 -8.02
C LYS A 135 -8.32 -11.27 -9.54
N GLN A 136 -9.15 -10.50 -10.24
CA GLN A 136 -9.20 -10.50 -11.71
C GLN A 136 -7.90 -10.03 -12.38
N MET A 137 -7.22 -9.02 -11.83
CA MET A 137 -5.95 -8.51 -12.37
C MET A 137 -4.80 -9.50 -12.24
N LEU A 138 -4.86 -10.41 -11.25
CA LEU A 138 -3.85 -11.44 -11.02
C LEU A 138 -4.22 -12.79 -11.66
N ASP A 139 -5.50 -13.03 -11.96
CA ASP A 139 -6.00 -14.19 -12.71
C ASP A 139 -5.85 -14.03 -14.24
N ILE A 140 -5.23 -12.94 -14.72
CA ILE A 140 -4.74 -12.87 -16.11
C ILE A 140 -3.61 -13.90 -16.22
N LYS A 141 -3.97 -15.11 -16.65
CA LYS A 141 -3.03 -16.14 -17.07
C LYS A 141 -2.10 -15.53 -18.13
N LEU A 142 -0.83 -15.36 -17.76
CA LEU A 142 0.27 -15.26 -18.71
C LEU A 142 0.37 -16.55 -19.53
#